data_AF-A0A1E3HTK2-F1
#
_entry.id   AF-A0A1E3HTK2-F1
#
_cell.length_a   1.000
_cell.length_b   1.000
_cell.length_c   1.000
_cell.angle_alpha   90.00
_cell.angle_beta   90.00
_cell.angle_gamma   90.00
#
_symmetry.space_group_name_H-M   'P 1'
#
loop_
_entity.id
_entity.type
_entity.pdbx_description
1 polymer ?
#
loop_
_entity_poly.entity_id
_entity_poly.type
_entity_poly.pdbx_seq_one_letter_code
_entity_poly.pdbx_strand_id
1 'polypeptide(L)'
;MSHPPALDLNTKEATELIGLLTDGLVSIRDVDGTFLFKLEDGTLIDTKGWEHPVAFSWEWTHGIALTALCHHSAIDASSPASKKSLQVALDWFETQWKRTDGKGAPKNINTMSPFYSLACFVEDGRMADNKWDGQIHEWAEWIANGGLKRTEDNGFQHVTYIADHPQQMWDDTLMMSAIPLAKIGVLYNRQDYIDEALYQFLLHIRYLADPKSGLWYHGWEFTPNSSSNGHNFANALWARGNCWITVAIPMLLDILGDRLPASHPTYKYLVSVWKRQVDALVKLQDGKTGLWHTLLVDPTSYVETSASAGFAAGIYMGIRQGLITDPSYRQTADTALSGIIAQIQPDGQVDNVSFGTGMGPDLQFYKDIPITPMPYGQALAMHALVEWERLQGVE
;
A
#
# COMPACT_ATOMS: atom_id res chain seq x y z
N MET A 1 -27.35 15.58 12.87
CA MET A 1 -25.97 15.09 13.04
C MET A 1 -25.10 16.01 12.21
N SER A 2 -24.05 16.60 12.79
CA SER A 2 -23.18 17.54 12.06
C SER A 2 -22.48 16.77 10.94
N HIS A 3 -22.63 17.24 9.70
CA HIS A 3 -21.76 16.80 8.62
C HIS A 3 -20.30 17.12 8.98
N PRO A 4 -19.32 16.28 8.60
CA PRO A 4 -17.92 16.64 8.71
C PRO A 4 -17.69 17.99 8.02
N PRO A 5 -16.83 18.87 8.58
CA PRO A 5 -16.55 20.16 7.99
C PRO A 5 -15.98 19.98 6.58
N ALA A 6 -16.32 20.91 5.68
CA ALA A 6 -15.74 20.96 4.34
C ALA A 6 -14.21 21.02 4.46
N LEU A 7 -13.50 20.39 3.52
CA LEU A 7 -12.04 20.41 3.48
C LEU A 7 -11.55 21.85 3.28
N ASP A 8 -10.96 22.42 4.33
CA ASP A 8 -10.28 23.71 4.31
C ASP A 8 -8.77 23.42 4.37
N LEU A 9 -8.18 23.23 3.20
CA LEU A 9 -6.78 22.86 3.03
C LEU A 9 -6.23 23.59 1.80
N ASN A 10 -5.10 24.28 1.98
CA ASN A 10 -4.31 24.80 0.86
C ASN A 10 -3.00 24.02 0.67
N THR A 11 -2.36 24.17 -0.49
CA THR A 11 -1.12 23.44 -0.84
C THR A 11 0.01 23.66 0.16
N LYS A 12 0.13 24.87 0.74
CA LYS A 12 1.17 25.14 1.74
C LYS A 12 0.94 24.32 3.01
N GLU A 13 -0.30 24.28 3.49
CA GLU A 13 -0.69 23.48 4.66
C GLU A 13 -0.52 21.98 4.40
N ALA A 14 -0.90 21.50 3.22
CA ALA A 14 -0.71 20.10 2.83
C ALA A 14 0.77 19.71 2.86
N THR A 15 1.64 20.53 2.26
CA THR A 15 3.09 20.34 2.29
C THR A 15 3.65 20.35 3.73
N GLU A 16 3.16 21.24 4.59
CA GLU A 16 3.56 21.29 6.02
C GLU A 16 3.13 20.02 6.77
N LEU A 17 1.91 19.51 6.52
CA LEU A 17 1.42 18.26 7.08
C LEU A 17 2.23 17.05 6.60
N ILE A 18 2.60 16.99 5.32
CA ILE A 18 3.48 15.92 4.80
C ILE A 18 4.85 15.98 5.49
N GLY A 19 5.40 17.19 5.70
CA GLY A 19 6.64 17.41 6.44
C GLY A 19 6.57 16.91 7.88
N LEU A 20 5.45 17.16 8.57
CA LEU A 20 5.16 16.71 9.93
C LEU A 20 4.99 15.18 10.00
N LEU A 21 4.24 14.58 9.07
CA LEU A 21 4.09 13.13 8.97
C LEU A 21 5.41 12.42 8.67
N THR A 22 6.29 13.07 7.90
CA THR A 22 7.65 12.56 7.65
C THR A 22 8.47 12.55 8.96
N ASP A 23 8.38 13.59 9.78
CA ASP A 23 9.02 13.62 11.11
C ASP A 23 8.44 12.57 12.05
N GLY A 24 7.11 12.45 12.07
CA GLY A 24 6.40 11.41 12.81
C GLY A 24 6.88 10.01 12.41
N LEU A 25 6.88 9.70 11.12
CA LEU A 25 7.34 8.42 10.57
C LEU A 25 8.75 8.07 11.03
N VAL A 26 9.73 8.96 10.81
CA VAL A 26 11.13 8.67 11.14
C VAL A 26 11.43 8.73 12.64
N SER A 27 10.47 9.14 13.47
CA SER A 27 10.59 9.16 14.93
C SER A 27 9.90 7.99 15.62
N ILE A 28 9.09 7.18 14.91
CA ILE A 28 8.49 5.96 15.47
C ILE A 28 9.59 5.00 15.92
N ARG A 29 9.54 4.57 17.18
CA ARG A 29 10.45 3.58 17.77
C ARG A 29 9.68 2.59 18.62
N ASP A 30 10.15 1.35 18.65
CA ASP A 30 9.73 0.36 19.63
C ASP A 30 10.63 0.42 20.87
N VAL A 31 10.40 1.40 21.75
CA VAL A 31 11.32 1.74 22.85
C VAL A 31 11.41 0.64 23.90
N ASP A 32 10.31 -0.08 24.16
CA ASP A 32 10.25 -1.16 25.14
C ASP A 32 10.51 -2.56 24.54
N GLY A 33 10.67 -2.63 23.20
CA GLY A 33 10.94 -3.86 22.48
C GLY A 33 9.72 -4.80 22.38
N THR A 34 8.51 -4.29 22.64
CA THR A 34 7.27 -5.09 22.67
C THR A 34 6.96 -5.72 21.30
N PHE A 35 7.38 -5.07 20.23
CA PHE A 35 7.08 -5.44 18.84
C PHE A 35 8.30 -5.99 18.09
N LEU A 36 9.41 -6.27 18.81
CA LEU A 36 10.54 -6.99 18.27
C LEU A 36 10.17 -8.45 18.03
N PHE A 37 10.30 -8.86 16.77
CA PHE A 37 10.10 -10.24 16.36
C PHE A 37 11.45 -10.95 16.21
N LYS A 38 11.53 -12.23 16.59
CA LYS A 38 12.75 -13.02 16.46
C LYS A 38 12.54 -14.16 15.48
N LEU A 39 13.33 -14.18 14.40
CA LEU A 39 13.37 -15.27 13.45
C LEU A 39 14.05 -16.51 14.05
N GLU A 40 13.81 -17.68 13.45
CA GLU A 40 14.42 -18.96 13.86
C GLU A 40 15.95 -18.93 13.82
N ASP A 41 16.54 -18.17 12.88
CA ASP A 41 17.99 -18.01 12.74
C ASP A 41 18.59 -17.04 13.78
N GLY A 42 17.77 -16.46 14.65
CA GLY A 42 18.16 -15.52 15.69
C GLY A 42 18.12 -14.05 15.30
N THR A 43 17.81 -13.73 14.05
CA THR A 43 17.64 -12.33 13.58
C THR A 43 16.50 -11.67 14.34
N LEU A 44 16.75 -10.47 14.87
CA LEU A 44 15.73 -9.60 15.46
C LEU A 44 15.19 -8.65 14.40
N ILE A 45 13.88 -8.59 14.24
CA ILE A 45 13.16 -7.70 13.34
C ILE A 45 12.41 -6.67 14.17
N ASP A 46 12.66 -5.38 13.92
CA ASP A 46 11.79 -4.30 14.36
C ASP A 46 10.68 -4.10 13.32
N THR A 47 9.46 -4.40 13.73
CA THR A 47 8.27 -4.31 12.87
C THR A 47 7.60 -2.94 12.91
N LYS A 48 8.09 -2.04 13.78
CA LYS A 48 7.45 -0.76 14.09
C LYS A 48 8.34 0.45 13.80
N GLY A 49 9.63 0.41 14.15
CA GLY A 49 10.51 1.56 13.97
C GLY A 49 10.97 1.75 12.53
N TRP A 50 11.11 3.03 12.11
CA TRP A 50 11.75 3.38 10.84
C TRP A 50 13.21 2.88 10.77
N GLU A 51 13.90 2.98 11.91
CA GLU A 51 15.22 2.41 12.12
C GLU A 51 15.34 1.97 13.58
N HIS A 52 16.08 0.88 13.80
CA HIS A 52 16.41 0.36 15.13
C HIS A 52 17.92 0.12 15.23
N PRO A 53 18.60 0.46 16.35
CA PRO A 53 20.06 0.37 16.45
C PRO A 53 20.61 -1.05 16.28
N VAL A 54 19.89 -2.06 16.80
CA VAL A 54 20.33 -3.46 16.79
C VAL A 54 19.50 -4.34 15.84
N ALA A 55 18.18 -4.36 16.00
CA ALA A 55 17.26 -5.09 15.14
C ALA A 55 17.27 -4.60 13.68
N PHE A 56 17.01 -5.56 12.80
CA PHE A 56 16.77 -5.39 11.38
C PHE A 56 15.42 -4.71 11.17
N SER A 57 15.36 -3.66 10.35
CA SER A 57 14.09 -2.97 10.03
C SER A 57 13.98 -2.79 8.52
N TRP A 58 13.35 -3.76 7.88
CA TRP A 58 12.96 -3.74 6.47
C TRP A 58 11.64 -4.51 6.36
N GLU A 59 10.57 -3.76 6.32
CA GLU A 59 9.19 -4.25 6.32
C GLU A 59 8.39 -3.59 5.21
N TRP A 60 7.23 -4.16 4.88
CA TRP A 60 6.34 -3.60 3.86
C TRP A 60 5.90 -2.16 4.16
N THR A 61 5.82 -1.83 5.44
CA THR A 61 5.48 -0.50 5.94
C THR A 61 6.44 0.58 5.44
N HIS A 62 7.72 0.24 5.30
CA HIS A 62 8.74 1.10 4.72
C HIS A 62 8.50 1.28 3.22
N GLY A 63 8.16 0.22 2.49
CA GLY A 63 7.89 0.32 1.06
C GLY A 63 6.74 1.27 0.74
N ILE A 64 5.66 1.21 1.52
CA ILE A 64 4.52 2.13 1.37
C ILE A 64 4.95 3.58 1.69
N ALA A 65 5.72 3.79 2.77
CA ALA A 65 6.24 5.11 3.13
C ALA A 65 7.19 5.68 2.06
N LEU A 66 8.15 4.89 1.58
CA LEU A 66 9.10 5.27 0.54
C LEU A 66 8.40 5.60 -0.78
N THR A 67 7.29 4.92 -1.09
CA THR A 67 6.43 5.26 -2.23
C THR A 67 5.85 6.67 -2.07
N ALA A 68 5.30 7.02 -0.90
CA ALA A 68 4.76 8.36 -0.63
C ALA A 68 5.86 9.44 -0.73
N LEU A 69 7.02 9.18 -0.12
CA LEU A 69 8.15 10.09 -0.13
C LEU A 69 8.71 10.30 -1.55
N CYS A 70 8.76 9.24 -2.35
CA CYS A 70 9.15 9.29 -3.76
C CYS A 70 8.21 10.20 -4.55
N HIS A 71 6.90 9.97 -4.46
CA HIS A 71 5.89 10.79 -5.14
C HIS A 71 5.91 12.25 -4.68
N HIS A 72 5.98 12.50 -3.37
CA HIS A 72 6.08 13.86 -2.82
C HIS A 72 7.36 14.59 -3.29
N SER A 73 8.48 13.88 -3.40
CA SER A 73 9.74 14.45 -3.88
C SER A 73 9.71 14.91 -5.34
N ALA A 74 8.71 14.44 -6.11
CA ALA A 74 8.53 14.76 -7.51
C ALA A 74 7.53 15.91 -7.75
N ILE A 75 6.74 16.31 -6.74
CA ILE A 75 5.74 17.39 -6.87
C ILE A 75 6.43 18.74 -7.11
N ASP A 76 7.29 19.18 -6.18
CA ASP A 76 8.12 20.38 -6.31
C ASP A 76 9.53 20.09 -5.80
N ALA A 77 10.42 19.67 -6.70
CA ALA A 77 11.81 19.34 -6.36
C ALA A 77 12.59 20.52 -5.73
N SER A 78 12.09 21.75 -5.83
CA SER A 78 12.73 22.93 -5.22
C SER A 78 12.34 23.13 -3.75
N SER A 79 11.16 22.64 -3.35
CA SER A 79 10.59 22.75 -2.00
C SER A 79 11.50 22.10 -0.95
N PRO A 80 11.72 22.74 0.22
CA PRO A 80 12.40 22.12 1.35
C PRO A 80 11.77 20.80 1.81
N ALA A 81 10.44 20.67 1.73
CA ALA A 81 9.72 19.48 2.18
C ALA A 81 9.92 18.30 1.21
N SER A 82 9.88 18.55 -0.09
CA SER A 82 10.17 17.54 -1.13
C SER A 82 11.63 17.10 -1.08
N LYS A 83 12.57 18.03 -0.85
CA LYS A 83 13.99 17.71 -0.62
C LYS A 83 14.21 16.84 0.62
N LYS A 84 13.54 17.17 1.72
CA LYS A 84 13.57 16.35 2.94
C LYS A 84 13.03 14.93 2.68
N SER A 85 11.91 14.82 1.97
CA SER A 85 11.32 13.53 1.63
C SER A 85 12.24 12.67 0.76
N LEU A 86 12.88 13.31 -0.23
CA LEU A 86 13.90 12.64 -1.02
C LEU A 86 15.05 12.15 -0.14
N GLN A 87 15.61 13.03 0.70
CA GLN A 87 16.74 12.71 1.55
C GLN A 87 16.44 11.52 2.47
N VAL A 88 15.28 11.54 3.14
CA VAL A 88 14.81 10.44 4.00
C VAL A 88 14.73 9.12 3.24
N ALA A 89 14.20 9.14 2.01
CA ALA A 89 14.07 7.93 1.20
C ALA A 89 15.43 7.38 0.74
N LEU A 90 16.32 8.25 0.24
CA LEU A 90 17.65 7.83 -0.22
C LEU A 90 18.54 7.34 0.93
N ASP A 91 18.49 8.03 2.08
CA ASP A 91 19.23 7.63 3.28
C ASP A 91 18.80 6.26 3.78
N TRP A 92 17.50 5.96 3.74
CA TRP A 92 17.01 4.64 4.13
C TRP A 92 17.63 3.54 3.26
N PHE A 93 17.62 3.67 1.93
CA PHE A 93 18.22 2.67 1.05
C PHE A 93 19.72 2.50 1.28
N GLU A 94 20.47 3.60 1.38
CA GLU A 94 21.91 3.55 1.65
C GLU A 94 22.23 2.94 3.03
N THR A 95 21.41 3.24 4.04
CA THR A 95 21.52 2.62 5.37
C THR A 95 21.27 1.12 5.29
N GLN A 96 20.17 0.67 4.67
CA GLN A 96 19.86 -0.76 4.55
C GLN A 96 20.91 -1.52 3.73
N TRP A 97 21.42 -0.91 2.66
CA TRP A 97 22.52 -1.48 1.88
C TRP A 97 23.74 -1.75 2.76
N LYS A 98 24.18 -0.76 3.55
CA LYS A 98 25.33 -0.90 4.46
C LYS A 98 25.07 -1.93 5.55
N ARG A 99 23.88 -1.93 6.16
CA ARG A 99 23.53 -2.84 7.25
C ARG A 99 23.42 -4.30 6.81
N THR A 100 23.07 -4.53 5.55
CA THR A 100 22.94 -5.88 4.98
C THR A 100 24.18 -6.33 4.22
N ASP A 101 25.23 -5.51 4.15
CA ASP A 101 26.41 -5.78 3.31
C ASP A 101 26.01 -6.06 1.84
N GLY A 102 25.04 -5.30 1.33
CA GLY A 102 24.48 -5.43 -0.01
C GLY A 102 23.53 -6.62 -0.23
N LYS A 103 23.31 -7.49 0.76
CA LYS A 103 22.45 -8.69 0.61
C LYS A 103 20.95 -8.38 0.58
N GLY A 104 20.54 -7.23 1.12
CA GLY A 104 19.14 -6.89 1.32
C GLY A 104 18.45 -7.73 2.42
N ALA A 105 17.14 -7.57 2.54
CA ALA A 105 16.30 -8.37 3.44
C ALA A 105 16.11 -9.82 2.95
N PRO A 106 15.76 -10.75 3.85
CA PRO A 106 15.15 -12.01 3.43
C PRO A 106 13.95 -11.75 2.50
N LYS A 107 13.96 -12.38 1.32
CA LYS A 107 12.96 -12.14 0.28
C LYS A 107 11.64 -12.80 0.62
N ASN A 108 10.57 -12.01 0.63
CA ASN A 108 9.20 -12.43 0.84
C ASN A 108 8.25 -11.39 0.18
N ILE A 109 6.93 -11.61 0.22
CA ILE A 109 5.97 -10.72 -0.45
C ILE A 109 6.07 -9.28 0.05
N ASN A 110 6.29 -9.09 1.35
CA ASN A 110 6.31 -7.80 2.01
C ASN A 110 7.59 -7.00 1.74
N THR A 111 8.74 -7.68 1.75
CA THR A 111 10.05 -7.04 1.60
C THR A 111 10.34 -6.58 0.18
N MET A 112 9.54 -7.01 -0.80
CA MET A 112 9.58 -6.54 -2.18
C MET A 112 9.05 -5.09 -2.34
N SER A 113 8.21 -4.61 -1.43
CA SER A 113 7.51 -3.33 -1.60
C SER A 113 8.41 -2.09 -1.77
N PRO A 114 9.60 -1.94 -1.13
CA PRO A 114 10.47 -0.79 -1.37
C PRO A 114 11.00 -0.69 -2.80
N PHE A 115 11.03 -1.82 -3.53
CA PHE A 115 11.59 -1.85 -4.88
C PHE A 115 10.77 -1.06 -5.90
N TYR A 116 9.51 -0.71 -5.62
CA TYR A 116 8.79 0.27 -6.42
C TYR A 116 9.52 1.63 -6.41
N SER A 117 9.76 2.19 -5.22
CA SER A 117 10.43 3.49 -5.07
C SER A 117 11.89 3.44 -5.53
N LEU A 118 12.60 2.33 -5.27
CA LEU A 118 13.97 2.16 -5.77
C LEU A 118 14.00 2.21 -7.30
N ALA A 119 13.10 1.50 -7.97
CA ALA A 119 12.99 1.55 -9.43
C ALA A 119 12.65 2.96 -9.94
N CYS A 120 11.80 3.73 -9.25
CA CYS A 120 11.56 5.13 -9.59
C CYS A 120 12.83 6.00 -9.47
N PHE A 121 13.62 5.84 -8.40
CA PHE A 121 14.86 6.60 -8.21
C PHE A 121 16.00 6.18 -9.15
N VAL A 122 16.00 4.93 -9.61
CA VAL A 122 16.90 4.49 -10.68
C VAL A 122 16.48 5.12 -12.01
N GLU A 123 15.18 5.11 -12.33
CA GLU A 123 14.63 5.69 -13.56
C GLU A 123 14.93 7.19 -13.70
N ASP A 124 14.81 7.95 -12.60
CA ASP A 124 15.04 9.40 -12.59
C ASP A 124 16.53 9.80 -12.40
N GLY A 125 17.41 8.81 -12.26
CA GLY A 125 18.85 8.99 -12.13
C GLY A 125 19.35 9.37 -10.73
N ARG A 126 18.48 9.46 -9.71
CA ARG A 126 18.89 9.76 -8.32
C ARG A 126 19.63 8.60 -7.66
N MET A 127 19.47 7.38 -8.16
CA MET A 127 20.18 6.17 -7.71
C MET A 127 20.87 5.44 -8.89
N ALA A 128 21.67 6.15 -9.68
CA ALA A 128 22.31 5.63 -10.89
C ALA A 128 23.55 4.70 -10.67
N ASP A 129 23.83 4.27 -9.44
CA ASP A 129 24.93 3.32 -9.17
C ASP A 129 24.48 1.88 -9.54
N ASN A 130 25.31 1.17 -10.31
CA ASN A 130 25.07 -0.21 -10.76
C ASN A 130 24.71 -1.19 -9.62
N LYS A 131 25.07 -0.90 -8.37
CA LYS A 131 24.67 -1.72 -7.22
C LYS A 131 23.14 -1.81 -7.08
N TRP A 132 22.42 -0.73 -7.39
CA TRP A 132 20.96 -0.68 -7.34
C TRP A 132 20.32 -1.45 -8.47
N ASP A 133 20.85 -1.33 -9.69
CA ASP A 133 20.44 -2.17 -10.81
C ASP A 133 20.60 -3.66 -10.47
N GLY A 134 21.75 -4.07 -9.93
CA GLY A 134 21.99 -5.44 -9.52
C GLY A 134 20.95 -5.95 -8.52
N GLN A 135 20.63 -5.14 -7.51
CA GLN A 135 19.63 -5.50 -6.49
C GLN A 135 18.22 -5.60 -7.09
N ILE A 136 17.82 -4.66 -7.95
CA ILE A 136 16.51 -4.71 -8.59
C ILE A 136 16.36 -5.98 -9.44
N HIS A 137 17.38 -6.30 -10.26
CA HIS A 137 17.33 -7.49 -11.11
C HIS A 137 17.24 -8.77 -10.28
N GLU A 138 18.02 -8.89 -9.20
CA GLU A 138 17.99 -10.06 -8.33
C GLU A 138 16.60 -10.29 -7.71
N TRP A 139 15.95 -9.22 -7.25
CA TRP A 139 14.63 -9.31 -6.62
C TRP A 139 13.51 -9.56 -7.64
N ALA A 140 13.58 -8.93 -8.82
CA ALA A 140 12.63 -9.16 -9.90
C ALA A 140 12.71 -10.59 -10.45
N GLU A 141 13.92 -11.13 -10.64
CA GLU A 141 14.11 -12.51 -11.07
C GLU A 141 13.63 -13.50 -9.99
N TRP A 142 13.87 -13.21 -8.71
CA TRP A 142 13.35 -14.05 -7.61
C TRP A 142 11.82 -14.15 -7.63
N ILE A 143 11.11 -13.01 -7.76
CA ILE A 143 9.65 -13.05 -7.73
C ILE A 143 9.04 -13.62 -9.00
N ALA A 144 9.58 -13.27 -10.18
CA ALA A 144 9.02 -13.67 -11.46
C ALA A 144 9.40 -15.12 -11.85
N ASN A 145 10.65 -15.54 -11.60
CA ASN A 145 11.26 -16.72 -12.23
C ASN A 145 11.63 -17.83 -11.23
N GLY A 146 10.68 -18.18 -10.36
CA GLY A 146 10.74 -19.43 -9.57
C GLY A 146 11.40 -19.33 -8.19
N GLY A 147 11.80 -18.14 -7.75
CA GLY A 147 12.25 -17.90 -6.38
C GLY A 147 11.11 -17.81 -5.37
N LEU A 148 9.98 -17.20 -5.75
CA LEU A 148 8.76 -17.15 -4.95
C LEU A 148 7.89 -18.40 -5.18
N LYS A 149 7.41 -19.01 -4.08
CA LYS A 149 6.43 -20.11 -4.11
C LYS A 149 5.12 -19.66 -4.76
N ARG A 150 4.48 -20.57 -5.51
CA ARG A 150 3.21 -20.29 -6.20
C ARG A 150 2.09 -21.18 -5.67
N THR A 151 0.89 -20.63 -5.67
CA THR A 151 -0.36 -21.35 -5.40
C THR A 151 -0.85 -22.09 -6.66
N GLU A 152 -1.96 -22.82 -6.55
CA GLU A 152 -2.73 -23.25 -7.72
C GLU A 152 -3.04 -22.07 -8.64
N ASP A 153 -3.17 -22.34 -9.94
CA ASP A 153 -3.24 -21.30 -10.98
C ASP A 153 -2.06 -20.31 -10.95
N ASN A 154 -0.89 -20.68 -10.41
CA ASN A 154 0.34 -19.87 -10.41
C ASN A 154 0.25 -18.50 -9.71
N GLY A 155 -0.67 -18.32 -8.77
CA GLY A 155 -0.75 -17.10 -7.97
C GLY A 155 0.48 -16.92 -7.07
N PHE A 156 0.92 -15.68 -6.88
CA PHE A 156 1.92 -15.34 -5.86
C PHE A 156 1.43 -15.84 -4.49
N GLN A 157 2.13 -16.82 -3.92
CA GLN A 157 1.80 -17.27 -2.57
C GLN A 157 2.22 -16.21 -1.57
N HIS A 158 1.39 -15.97 -0.57
CA HIS A 158 1.61 -14.91 0.42
C HIS A 158 2.70 -15.26 1.45
N VAL A 159 3.92 -15.54 1.00
CA VAL A 159 5.07 -15.87 1.87
C VAL A 159 5.47 -14.61 2.65
N THR A 160 5.57 -14.74 3.98
CA THR A 160 6.02 -13.68 4.90
C THR A 160 7.30 -14.10 5.64
N TYR A 161 7.80 -13.25 6.55
CA TYR A 161 8.87 -13.65 7.47
C TYR A 161 8.49 -14.80 8.41
N ILE A 162 7.20 -14.93 8.73
CA ILE A 162 6.72 -15.79 9.82
C ILE A 162 6.25 -17.14 9.29
N ALA A 163 5.64 -17.16 8.10
CA ALA A 163 5.11 -18.37 7.53
C ALA A 163 5.07 -18.33 6.00
N ASP A 164 5.08 -19.52 5.41
CA ASP A 164 4.94 -19.71 3.98
C ASP A 164 3.53 -19.44 3.46
N HIS A 165 2.51 -19.55 4.32
CA HIS A 165 1.09 -19.47 3.96
C HIS A 165 0.75 -20.31 2.71
N PRO A 166 0.96 -21.65 2.77
CA PRO A 166 0.84 -22.51 1.61
C PRO A 166 -0.54 -22.38 0.96
N GLN A 167 -0.57 -22.22 -0.36
CA GLN A 167 -1.82 -22.11 -1.13
C GLN A 167 -2.68 -20.88 -0.78
N GLN A 168 -2.12 -19.85 -0.14
CA GLN A 168 -2.86 -18.63 0.20
C GLN A 168 -2.48 -17.44 -0.68
N MET A 169 -3.50 -16.68 -1.10
CA MET A 169 -3.39 -15.40 -1.80
C MET A 169 -4.09 -14.32 -0.99
N TRP A 170 -3.42 -13.19 -0.72
CA TRP A 170 -3.96 -12.09 0.09
C TRP A 170 -4.02 -10.81 -0.75
N ASP A 171 -4.92 -9.89 -0.41
CA ASP A 171 -5.18 -8.66 -1.18
C ASP A 171 -3.96 -7.73 -1.30
N ASP A 172 -3.17 -7.61 -0.24
CA ASP A 172 -2.01 -6.73 -0.18
C ASP A 172 -0.85 -7.19 -1.10
N THR A 173 -0.83 -8.46 -1.52
CA THR A 173 0.15 -9.03 -2.47
C THR A 173 0.30 -8.18 -3.75
N LEU A 174 -0.81 -7.61 -4.23
CA LEU A 174 -0.79 -6.75 -5.42
C LEU A 174 0.05 -5.49 -5.20
N MET A 175 -0.15 -4.83 -4.07
CA MET A 175 0.58 -3.61 -3.72
C MET A 175 2.03 -3.91 -3.35
N MET A 176 2.26 -4.97 -2.55
CA MET A 176 3.59 -5.23 -2.00
C MET A 176 4.56 -5.82 -3.03
N SER A 177 4.04 -6.50 -4.07
CA SER A 177 4.87 -7.35 -4.93
C SER A 177 4.56 -7.21 -6.43
N ALA A 178 3.29 -7.20 -6.83
CA ALA A 178 2.94 -7.06 -8.26
C ALA A 178 3.23 -5.63 -8.80
N ILE A 179 2.98 -4.60 -8.00
CA ILE A 179 3.28 -3.20 -8.36
C ILE A 179 4.77 -2.94 -8.55
N PRO A 180 5.67 -3.32 -7.60
CA PRO A 180 7.11 -3.26 -7.84
C PRO A 180 7.53 -4.01 -9.10
N LEU A 181 7.05 -5.24 -9.31
CA LEU A 181 7.39 -6.03 -10.50
C LEU A 181 6.96 -5.33 -11.80
N ALA A 182 5.75 -4.75 -11.85
CA ALA A 182 5.28 -4.00 -13.02
C ALA A 182 6.17 -2.78 -13.30
N LYS A 183 6.53 -2.01 -12.27
CA LYS A 183 7.40 -0.83 -12.42
C LYS A 183 8.79 -1.23 -12.93
N ILE A 184 9.37 -2.29 -12.38
CA ILE A 184 10.66 -2.83 -12.83
C ILE A 184 10.57 -3.33 -14.27
N GLY A 185 9.46 -4.01 -14.62
CA GLY A 185 9.19 -4.46 -15.98
C GLY A 185 9.17 -3.32 -16.99
N VAL A 186 8.57 -2.18 -16.63
CA VAL A 186 8.58 -0.97 -17.47
C VAL A 186 9.99 -0.36 -17.55
N LEU A 187 10.67 -0.21 -16.42
CA LEU A 187 12.02 0.39 -16.32
C LEU A 187 13.03 -0.31 -17.25
N TYR A 188 13.06 -1.65 -17.23
CA TYR A 188 14.02 -2.44 -18.03
C TYR A 188 13.41 -3.02 -19.31
N ASN A 189 12.20 -2.60 -19.69
CA ASN A 189 11.48 -3.11 -20.87
C ASN A 189 11.37 -4.65 -20.90
N ARG A 190 11.07 -5.25 -19.75
CA ARG A 190 10.85 -6.69 -19.55
C ARG A 190 9.35 -7.00 -19.62
N GLN A 191 8.89 -7.40 -20.80
CA GLN A 191 7.48 -7.70 -21.04
C GLN A 191 6.98 -8.88 -20.21
N ASP A 192 7.83 -9.87 -19.95
CA ASP A 192 7.52 -11.02 -19.10
C ASP A 192 7.16 -10.61 -17.66
N TYR A 193 7.83 -9.59 -17.11
CA TYR A 193 7.49 -9.04 -15.78
C TYR A 193 6.15 -8.28 -15.78
N ILE A 194 5.89 -7.54 -16.87
CA ILE A 194 4.62 -6.81 -17.05
C ILE A 194 3.46 -7.79 -17.16
N ASP A 195 3.62 -8.84 -17.97
CA ASP A 195 2.59 -9.86 -18.20
C ASP A 195 2.32 -10.66 -16.92
N GLU A 196 3.37 -11.01 -16.16
CA GLU A 196 3.23 -11.67 -14.87
C GLU A 196 2.50 -10.78 -13.86
N ALA A 197 2.86 -9.51 -13.73
CA ALA A 197 2.15 -8.58 -12.87
C ALA A 197 0.67 -8.46 -13.26
N LEU A 198 0.36 -8.30 -14.55
CA LEU A 198 -1.02 -8.26 -15.05
C LEU A 198 -1.79 -9.56 -14.75
N TYR A 199 -1.14 -10.71 -14.92
CA TYR A 199 -1.72 -12.00 -14.58
C TYR A 199 -2.09 -12.07 -13.09
N GLN A 200 -1.19 -11.62 -12.21
CA GLN A 200 -1.47 -11.59 -10.77
C GLN A 200 -2.67 -10.69 -10.44
N PHE A 201 -2.80 -9.51 -11.05
CA PHE A 201 -3.99 -8.66 -10.85
C PHE A 201 -5.28 -9.40 -11.26
N LEU A 202 -5.30 -10.01 -12.44
CA LEU A 202 -6.46 -10.74 -12.93
C LEU A 202 -6.82 -11.95 -12.05
N LEU A 203 -5.81 -12.66 -11.56
CA LEU A 203 -5.98 -13.83 -10.70
C LEU A 203 -6.49 -13.45 -9.30
N HIS A 204 -5.94 -12.39 -8.69
CA HIS A 204 -6.42 -11.90 -7.40
C HIS A 204 -7.85 -11.38 -7.52
N ILE A 205 -8.24 -10.70 -8.61
CA ILE A 205 -9.64 -10.34 -8.85
C ILE A 205 -10.54 -11.59 -8.84
N ARG A 206 -10.13 -12.67 -9.52
CA ARG A 206 -10.93 -13.89 -9.62
C ARG A 206 -11.25 -14.52 -8.27
N TYR A 207 -10.31 -14.48 -7.32
CA TYR A 207 -10.44 -15.18 -6.03
C TYR A 207 -10.83 -14.29 -4.85
N LEU A 208 -10.56 -12.99 -4.92
CA LEU A 208 -10.75 -12.07 -3.79
C LEU A 208 -11.88 -11.07 -4.00
N ALA A 209 -12.24 -10.72 -5.24
CA ALA A 209 -13.31 -9.77 -5.47
C ALA A 209 -14.69 -10.42 -5.22
N ASP A 210 -15.54 -9.75 -4.43
CA ASP A 210 -16.94 -10.12 -4.25
C ASP A 210 -17.82 -9.30 -5.21
N PRO A 211 -18.33 -9.91 -6.30
CA PRO A 211 -19.18 -9.23 -7.26
C PRO A 211 -20.58 -8.91 -6.70
N LYS A 212 -20.94 -9.28 -5.47
CA LYS A 212 -22.21 -8.85 -4.85
C LYS A 212 -22.06 -7.49 -4.22
N SER A 213 -21.10 -7.33 -3.30
CA SER A 213 -20.83 -6.07 -2.61
C SER A 213 -20.03 -5.08 -3.46
N GLY A 214 -19.17 -5.56 -4.37
CA GLY A 214 -18.15 -4.75 -5.04
C GLY A 214 -16.86 -4.59 -4.23
N LEU A 215 -16.80 -5.16 -3.02
CA LEU A 215 -15.64 -5.16 -2.14
C LEU A 215 -14.82 -6.44 -2.31
N TRP A 216 -13.74 -6.56 -1.54
CA TRP A 216 -12.80 -7.66 -1.62
C TRP A 216 -12.66 -8.38 -0.29
N TYR A 217 -12.55 -9.70 -0.34
CA TYR A 217 -12.14 -10.52 0.78
C TYR A 217 -10.64 -10.39 1.02
N HIS A 218 -10.23 -10.42 2.29
CA HIS A 218 -8.82 -10.30 2.67
C HIS A 218 -7.95 -11.39 2.02
N GLY A 219 -8.42 -12.63 1.96
CA GLY A 219 -7.64 -13.71 1.37
C GLY A 219 -8.46 -14.86 0.82
N TRP A 220 -7.73 -15.76 0.16
CA TRP A 220 -8.20 -17.01 -0.43
C TRP A 220 -7.20 -18.12 -0.10
N GLU A 221 -7.70 -19.31 0.19
CA GLU A 221 -6.91 -20.53 0.34
C GLU A 221 -7.40 -21.61 -0.61
N PHE A 222 -6.51 -22.19 -1.42
CA PHE A 222 -6.82 -23.38 -2.21
C PHE A 222 -6.75 -24.63 -1.34
N THR A 223 -7.69 -25.56 -1.56
CA THR A 223 -7.78 -26.81 -0.80
C THR A 223 -7.80 -28.03 -1.71
N PRO A 224 -6.69 -28.36 -2.43
CA PRO A 224 -6.66 -29.39 -3.48
C PRO A 224 -7.08 -30.79 -3.02
N ASN A 225 -6.90 -31.07 -1.72
CA ASN A 225 -7.20 -32.37 -1.11
C ASN A 225 -8.52 -32.37 -0.32
N SER A 226 -9.37 -31.36 -0.52
CA SER A 226 -10.68 -31.22 0.13
C SER A 226 -11.82 -31.47 -0.86
N SER A 227 -13.05 -31.52 -0.33
CA SER A 227 -14.28 -31.55 -1.13
C SER A 227 -14.63 -30.22 -1.80
N SER A 228 -13.95 -29.13 -1.41
CA SER A 228 -14.03 -27.79 -2.00
C SER A 228 -12.72 -27.42 -2.70
N ASN A 229 -12.77 -26.55 -3.70
CA ASN A 229 -11.54 -26.04 -4.36
C ASN A 229 -10.83 -24.94 -3.56
N GLY A 230 -11.50 -24.36 -2.55
CA GLY A 230 -10.93 -23.35 -1.65
C GLY A 230 -11.99 -22.52 -0.95
N HIS A 231 -11.58 -21.53 -0.16
CA HIS A 231 -12.47 -20.59 0.54
C HIS A 231 -11.79 -19.26 0.89
N ASN A 232 -12.59 -18.24 1.24
CA ASN A 232 -12.14 -16.90 1.63
C ASN A 232 -12.03 -16.69 3.15
N PHE A 233 -11.52 -17.68 3.91
CA PHE A 233 -11.41 -17.62 5.37
C PHE A 233 -12.70 -17.12 6.07
N ALA A 234 -12.61 -16.02 6.83
CA ALA A 234 -13.72 -15.37 7.54
C ALA A 234 -14.72 -14.63 6.63
N ASN A 235 -14.49 -14.60 5.31
CA ASN A 235 -15.20 -13.73 4.35
C ASN A 235 -15.13 -12.25 4.76
N ALA A 236 -14.01 -11.83 5.34
CA ALA A 236 -13.83 -10.49 5.88
C ALA A 236 -13.65 -9.46 4.76
N LEU A 237 -14.58 -8.50 4.69
CA LEU A 237 -14.48 -7.29 3.86
C LEU A 237 -13.74 -6.21 4.65
N TRP A 238 -12.47 -6.48 4.89
CA TRP A 238 -11.60 -5.69 5.76
C TRP A 238 -11.10 -4.43 5.05
N ALA A 239 -11.14 -3.30 5.75
CA ALA A 239 -10.93 -1.98 5.16
C ALA A 239 -9.52 -1.78 4.62
N ARG A 240 -8.47 -2.03 5.41
CA ARG A 240 -7.09 -1.81 4.92
C ARG A 240 -6.72 -2.77 3.79
N GLY A 241 -7.22 -4.00 3.83
CA GLY A 241 -7.10 -4.93 2.72
C GLY A 241 -7.71 -4.39 1.41
N ASN A 242 -8.93 -3.87 1.51
CA ASN A 242 -9.59 -3.20 0.39
C ASN A 242 -8.87 -1.93 -0.07
N CYS A 243 -8.20 -1.20 0.83
CA CYS A 243 -7.52 0.05 0.48
C CYS A 243 -6.33 -0.22 -0.46
N TRP A 244 -5.65 -1.36 -0.32
CA TRP A 244 -4.57 -1.76 -1.23
C TRP A 244 -5.04 -1.87 -2.67
N ILE A 245 -6.22 -2.44 -2.90
CA ILE A 245 -6.81 -2.54 -4.24
C ILE A 245 -7.18 -1.15 -4.79
N THR A 246 -7.69 -0.29 -3.90
CA THR A 246 -8.13 1.06 -4.27
C THR A 246 -6.96 1.92 -4.77
N VAL A 247 -5.75 1.69 -4.24
CA VAL A 247 -4.51 2.35 -4.69
C VAL A 247 -3.84 1.60 -5.85
N ALA A 248 -3.71 0.28 -5.75
CA ALA A 248 -2.89 -0.51 -6.66
C ALA A 248 -3.42 -0.52 -8.11
N ILE A 249 -4.74 -0.52 -8.33
CA ILE A 249 -5.27 -0.54 -9.71
C ILE A 249 -4.94 0.78 -10.45
N PRO A 250 -5.29 1.98 -9.96
CA PRO A 250 -4.88 3.23 -10.59
C PRO A 250 -3.36 3.36 -10.73
N MET A 251 -2.59 2.87 -9.74
CA MET A 251 -1.13 2.87 -9.79
C MET A 251 -0.57 1.99 -10.90
N LEU A 252 -1.13 0.78 -11.10
CA LEU A 252 -0.75 -0.10 -12.20
C LEU A 252 -1.03 0.56 -13.57
N LEU A 253 -2.19 1.20 -13.71
CA LEU A 253 -2.56 1.89 -14.95
C LEU A 253 -1.60 3.05 -15.26
N ASP A 254 -1.20 3.83 -14.24
CA ASP A 254 -0.20 4.91 -14.35
C ASP A 254 1.17 4.35 -14.77
N ILE A 255 1.62 3.25 -14.16
CA ILE A 255 2.89 2.58 -14.47
C ILE A 255 2.92 2.08 -15.92
N LEU A 256 1.84 1.44 -16.38
CA LEU A 256 1.80 0.84 -17.71
C LEU A 256 1.59 1.86 -18.83
N GLY A 257 0.88 2.96 -18.56
CA GLY A 257 0.61 4.01 -19.55
C GLY A 257 0.13 3.45 -20.89
N ASP A 258 0.78 3.85 -21.98
CA ASP A 258 0.43 3.43 -23.34
C ASP A 258 0.63 1.93 -23.62
N ARG A 259 1.31 1.19 -22.74
CA ARG A 259 1.45 -0.28 -22.86
C ARG A 259 0.13 -0.99 -22.56
N LEU A 260 -0.78 -0.35 -21.82
CA LEU A 260 -2.13 -0.83 -21.56
C LEU A 260 -3.15 0.28 -21.86
N PRO A 261 -3.39 0.59 -23.15
CA PRO A 261 -4.22 1.74 -23.52
C PRO A 261 -5.68 1.54 -23.10
N ALA A 262 -6.42 2.63 -22.92
CA ALA A 262 -7.81 2.61 -22.44
C ALA A 262 -8.79 1.76 -23.29
N SER A 263 -8.45 1.51 -24.57
CA SER A 263 -9.22 0.64 -25.46
C SER A 263 -9.05 -0.86 -25.14
N HIS A 264 -7.98 -1.24 -24.43
CA HIS A 264 -7.63 -2.63 -24.16
C HIS A 264 -8.67 -3.31 -23.23
N PRO A 265 -9.09 -4.56 -23.50
CA PRO A 265 -10.09 -5.25 -22.67
C PRO A 265 -9.68 -5.37 -21.20
N THR A 266 -8.42 -5.69 -20.93
CA THR A 266 -7.89 -5.77 -19.55
C THR A 266 -7.97 -4.42 -18.83
N TYR A 267 -7.65 -3.30 -19.52
CA TYR A 267 -7.81 -1.96 -18.94
C TYR A 267 -9.26 -1.74 -18.49
N LYS A 268 -10.22 -1.97 -19.42
CA LYS A 268 -11.64 -1.77 -19.14
C LYS A 268 -12.12 -2.65 -18.00
N TYR A 269 -11.65 -3.89 -17.94
CA TYR A 269 -11.99 -4.82 -16.87
C TYR A 269 -11.46 -4.33 -15.51
N LEU A 270 -10.18 -3.98 -15.41
CA LEU A 270 -9.57 -3.44 -14.20
C LEU A 270 -10.30 -2.19 -13.71
N VAL A 271 -10.56 -1.22 -14.60
CA VAL A 271 -11.31 0.01 -14.26
C VAL A 271 -12.73 -0.32 -13.80
N SER A 272 -13.42 -1.28 -14.43
CA SER A 272 -14.78 -1.66 -14.03
C SER A 272 -14.84 -2.28 -12.63
N VAL A 273 -13.86 -3.13 -12.29
CA VAL A 273 -13.76 -3.76 -10.97
C VAL A 273 -13.41 -2.71 -9.91
N TRP A 274 -12.42 -1.86 -10.20
CA TRP A 274 -12.01 -0.77 -9.31
C TRP A 274 -13.13 0.23 -9.06
N LYS A 275 -13.80 0.70 -10.13
CA LYS A 275 -14.92 1.64 -9.99
C LYS A 275 -16.05 1.06 -9.15
N ARG A 276 -16.33 -0.25 -9.28
CA ARG A 276 -17.35 -0.92 -8.47
C ARG A 276 -17.01 -0.89 -6.98
N GLN A 277 -15.74 -1.06 -6.63
CA GLN A 277 -15.26 -0.91 -5.26
C GLN A 277 -15.44 0.52 -4.76
N VAL A 278 -15.03 1.52 -5.54
CA VAL A 278 -15.21 2.94 -5.20
C VAL A 278 -16.69 3.30 -5.02
N ASP A 279 -17.57 2.82 -5.89
CA ASP A 279 -19.03 3.01 -5.78
C ASP A 279 -19.61 2.40 -4.49
N ALA A 280 -19.03 1.30 -4.00
CA ALA A 280 -19.40 0.70 -2.72
C ALA A 280 -18.86 1.52 -1.54
N LEU A 281 -17.59 1.95 -1.60
CA LEU A 281 -16.95 2.75 -0.56
C LEU A 281 -17.68 4.08 -0.33
N VAL A 282 -18.07 4.79 -1.39
CA VAL A 282 -18.86 6.04 -1.29
C VAL A 282 -20.13 5.84 -0.43
N LYS A 283 -20.79 4.69 -0.54
CA LYS A 283 -22.03 4.38 0.22
C LYS A 283 -21.77 3.97 1.66
N LEU A 284 -20.55 3.51 1.96
CA LEU A 284 -20.16 2.94 3.26
C LEU A 284 -19.37 3.93 4.13
N GLN A 285 -19.09 5.14 3.64
CA GLN A 285 -18.40 6.18 4.40
C GLN A 285 -19.22 6.54 5.66
N ASP A 286 -18.57 6.55 6.82
CA ASP A 286 -19.21 6.96 8.07
C ASP A 286 -19.51 8.47 8.01
N GLY A 287 -20.80 8.81 8.07
CA GLY A 287 -21.26 10.19 7.92
C GLY A 287 -20.91 11.12 9.09
N LYS A 288 -20.33 10.62 10.18
CA LYS A 288 -19.90 11.44 11.34
C LYS A 288 -18.44 11.83 11.24
N THR A 289 -17.59 10.89 10.84
CA THR A 289 -16.13 11.04 10.84
C THR A 289 -15.56 11.28 9.44
N GLY A 290 -16.28 10.88 8.39
CA GLY A 290 -15.76 10.84 7.03
C GLY A 290 -14.84 9.65 6.75
N LEU A 291 -14.60 8.79 7.74
CA LEU A 291 -13.73 7.61 7.65
C LEU A 291 -14.54 6.35 7.32
N TRP A 292 -13.86 5.21 7.20
CA TRP A 292 -14.48 3.89 7.04
C TRP A 292 -14.26 3.01 8.26
N HIS A 293 -15.23 2.15 8.52
CA HIS A 293 -15.16 1.10 9.52
C HIS A 293 -14.17 -0.01 9.09
N THR A 294 -13.41 -0.58 10.04
CA THR A 294 -12.41 -1.64 9.78
C THR A 294 -13.02 -2.87 9.10
N LEU A 295 -14.27 -3.20 9.42
CA LEU A 295 -15.10 -4.09 8.61
C LEU A 295 -16.11 -3.21 7.87
N LEU A 296 -15.94 -3.09 6.56
CA LEU A 296 -16.60 -2.07 5.75
C LEU A 296 -18.14 -2.12 5.81
N VAL A 297 -18.70 -3.31 5.99
CA VAL A 297 -20.15 -3.56 6.04
C VAL A 297 -20.67 -3.77 7.46
N ASP A 298 -19.83 -3.55 8.49
CA ASP A 298 -20.21 -3.69 9.89
C ASP A 298 -19.95 -2.39 10.67
N PRO A 299 -20.98 -1.55 10.87
CA PRO A 299 -20.84 -0.27 11.55
C PRO A 299 -20.61 -0.40 13.06
N THR A 300 -20.66 -1.62 13.62
CA THR A 300 -20.29 -1.86 15.02
C THR A 300 -18.78 -1.97 15.23
N SER A 301 -18.01 -2.12 14.14
CA SER A 301 -16.55 -2.11 14.19
C SER A 301 -16.01 -0.68 14.30
N TYR A 302 -14.76 -0.48 14.74
CA TYR A 302 -14.17 0.86 14.87
C TYR A 302 -13.89 1.49 13.50
N VAL A 303 -13.84 2.83 13.43
CA VAL A 303 -13.35 3.56 12.25
C VAL A 303 -11.82 3.49 12.18
N GLU A 304 -11.27 3.35 10.99
CA GLU A 304 -9.85 3.06 10.78
C GLU A 304 -9.20 4.06 9.82
N THR A 305 -8.22 4.81 10.32
CA THR A 305 -7.65 5.97 9.61
C THR A 305 -6.78 5.55 8.42
N SER A 306 -5.99 4.49 8.56
CA SER A 306 -5.02 4.10 7.53
C SER A 306 -5.70 3.61 6.24
N ALA A 307 -6.73 2.77 6.38
CA ALA A 307 -7.57 2.32 5.29
C ALA A 307 -8.28 3.50 4.62
N SER A 308 -8.83 4.41 5.42
CA SER A 308 -9.49 5.62 4.92
C SER A 308 -8.54 6.50 4.10
N ALA A 309 -7.28 6.61 4.52
CA ALA A 309 -6.25 7.33 3.78
C ALA A 309 -5.88 6.64 2.46
N GLY A 310 -5.76 5.31 2.45
CA GLY A 310 -5.59 4.55 1.21
C GLY A 310 -6.78 4.72 0.23
N PHE A 311 -8.01 4.72 0.75
CA PHE A 311 -9.20 4.98 -0.07
C PHE A 311 -9.19 6.39 -0.67
N ALA A 312 -8.91 7.41 0.14
CA ALA A 312 -8.83 8.80 -0.34
C ALA A 312 -7.75 8.94 -1.43
N ALA A 313 -6.55 8.41 -1.19
CA ALA A 313 -5.44 8.44 -2.16
C ALA A 313 -5.85 7.79 -3.50
N GLY A 314 -6.39 6.57 -3.47
CA GLY A 314 -6.81 5.88 -4.69
C GLY A 314 -7.93 6.59 -5.43
N ILE A 315 -8.89 7.20 -4.72
CA ILE A 315 -9.96 8.00 -5.35
C ILE A 315 -9.37 9.25 -6.00
N TYR A 316 -8.45 9.99 -5.34
CA TYR A 316 -7.77 11.13 -5.96
C TYR A 316 -6.98 10.74 -7.22
N MET A 317 -6.26 9.61 -7.18
CA MET A 317 -5.58 9.07 -8.36
C MET A 317 -6.56 8.81 -9.51
N GLY A 318 -7.70 8.16 -9.22
CA GLY A 318 -8.70 7.87 -10.24
C GLY A 318 -9.37 9.13 -10.81
N ILE A 319 -9.56 10.18 -10.01
CA ILE A 319 -10.02 11.49 -10.50
C ILE A 319 -8.97 12.11 -11.41
N ARG A 320 -7.71 12.18 -10.96
CA ARG A 320 -6.57 12.74 -11.72
C ARG A 320 -6.38 12.04 -13.07
N GLN A 321 -6.57 10.73 -13.11
CA GLN A 321 -6.45 9.91 -14.31
C GLN A 321 -7.73 9.90 -15.18
N GLY A 322 -8.82 10.53 -14.73
CA GLY A 322 -10.10 10.54 -15.45
C GLY A 322 -10.86 9.21 -15.45
N LEU A 323 -10.53 8.28 -14.54
CA LEU A 323 -11.24 6.99 -14.37
C LEU A 323 -12.65 7.18 -13.81
N ILE A 324 -12.84 8.24 -13.03
CA ILE A 324 -14.09 8.66 -12.41
C ILE A 324 -14.19 10.19 -12.49
N THR A 325 -15.39 10.70 -12.76
CA THR A 325 -15.60 12.14 -13.03
C THR A 325 -16.78 12.76 -12.30
N ASP A 326 -17.61 11.95 -11.63
CA ASP A 326 -18.74 12.47 -10.87
C ASP A 326 -18.24 13.26 -9.63
N PRO A 327 -18.73 14.49 -9.38
CA PRO A 327 -18.29 15.31 -8.24
C PRO A 327 -18.45 14.64 -6.88
N SER A 328 -19.37 13.68 -6.74
CA SER A 328 -19.56 12.92 -5.49
C SER A 328 -18.31 12.17 -5.06
N TYR A 329 -17.49 11.68 -6.00
CA TYR A 329 -16.23 11.01 -5.66
C TYR A 329 -15.22 11.97 -5.02
N ARG A 330 -15.10 13.18 -5.58
CA ARG A 330 -14.23 14.22 -5.02
C ARG A 330 -14.73 14.62 -3.62
N GLN A 331 -16.03 14.81 -3.47
CA GLN A 331 -16.64 15.12 -2.18
C GLN A 331 -16.36 14.03 -1.13
N THR A 332 -16.48 12.75 -1.50
CA THR A 332 -16.15 11.62 -0.61
C THR A 332 -14.68 11.63 -0.21
N ALA A 333 -13.75 11.82 -1.16
CA ALA A 333 -12.33 11.86 -0.88
C ALA A 333 -11.92 13.07 -0.03
N ASP A 334 -12.47 14.26 -0.30
CA ASP A 334 -12.22 15.48 0.48
C ASP A 334 -12.75 15.32 1.92
N THR A 335 -13.93 14.73 2.08
CA THR A 335 -14.52 14.43 3.39
C THR A 335 -13.64 13.45 4.18
N ALA A 336 -13.11 12.43 3.51
CA ALA A 336 -12.17 11.50 4.11
C ALA A 336 -10.87 12.20 4.51
N LEU A 337 -10.32 13.06 3.66
CA LEU A 337 -9.10 13.80 3.92
C LEU A 337 -9.24 14.72 5.14
N SER A 338 -10.36 15.42 5.29
CA SER A 338 -10.67 16.16 6.53
C SER A 338 -10.65 15.26 7.76
N GLY A 339 -11.28 14.08 7.67
CA GLY A 339 -11.29 13.09 8.74
C GLY A 339 -9.89 12.57 9.09
N ILE A 340 -9.04 12.35 8.09
CA ILE A 340 -7.66 11.88 8.25
C ILE A 340 -6.79 12.97 8.90
N ILE A 341 -6.88 14.21 8.43
CA ILE A 341 -6.13 15.35 9.00
C ILE A 341 -6.46 15.53 10.47
N ALA A 342 -7.71 15.33 10.87
CA ALA A 342 -8.13 15.38 12.27
C ALA A 342 -7.52 14.26 13.16
N GLN A 343 -6.90 13.23 12.57
CA GLN A 343 -6.19 12.16 13.29
C GLN A 343 -4.68 12.38 13.34
N ILE A 344 -4.15 13.44 12.71
CA ILE A 344 -2.73 13.77 12.74
C ILE A 344 -2.43 14.54 14.02
N GLN A 345 -1.60 13.96 14.88
CA GLN A 345 -1.18 14.55 16.15
C GLN A 345 -0.07 15.59 15.94
N PRO A 346 0.16 16.51 16.91
CA PRO A 346 1.19 17.55 16.81
C PRO A 346 2.62 17.02 16.67
N ASP A 347 2.88 15.77 17.01
CA ASP A 347 4.16 15.08 16.84
C ASP A 347 4.29 14.31 15.52
N GLY A 348 3.27 14.39 14.66
CA GLY A 348 3.20 13.68 13.38
C GLY A 348 2.77 12.22 13.48
N GLN A 349 2.34 11.75 14.66
CA GLN A 349 1.71 10.44 14.79
C GLN A 349 0.27 10.47 14.26
N VAL A 350 -0.18 9.34 13.69
CA VAL A 350 -1.55 9.19 13.19
C VAL A 350 -2.32 8.25 14.11
N ASP A 351 -3.43 8.75 14.65
CA ASP A 351 -4.32 8.01 15.53
C ASP A 351 -5.33 7.14 14.78
N ASN A 352 -6.02 6.27 15.53
CA ASN A 352 -7.04 5.35 15.00
C ASN A 352 -6.52 4.45 13.86
N VAL A 353 -5.23 4.08 13.97
CA VAL A 353 -4.56 3.11 13.11
C VAL A 353 -4.56 1.76 13.80
N SER A 354 -5.08 0.75 13.13
CA SER A 354 -5.09 -0.63 13.63
C SER A 354 -3.73 -1.31 13.39
N PHE A 355 -3.30 -2.15 14.32
CA PHE A 355 -2.01 -2.85 14.28
C PHE A 355 -1.89 -3.85 13.11
N GLY A 356 -0.68 -4.39 12.90
CA GLY A 356 -0.41 -5.39 11.87
C GLY A 356 -1.41 -6.54 11.95
N THR A 357 -2.11 -6.80 10.85
CA THR A 357 -3.26 -7.71 10.81
C THR A 357 -3.01 -8.78 9.77
N GLY A 358 -2.83 -10.03 10.19
CA GLY A 358 -2.79 -11.17 9.29
C GLY A 358 -4.18 -11.72 8.97
N MET A 359 -4.23 -12.90 8.37
CA MET A 359 -5.50 -13.58 8.08
C MET A 359 -6.22 -14.01 9.36
N GLY A 360 -7.44 -13.52 9.55
CA GLY A 360 -8.27 -13.81 10.73
C GLY A 360 -9.14 -15.06 10.55
N PRO A 361 -9.39 -15.84 11.62
CA PRO A 361 -10.27 -17.00 11.56
C PRO A 361 -11.76 -16.63 11.53
N ASP A 362 -12.12 -15.44 12.01
CA ASP A 362 -13.49 -14.93 12.07
C ASP A 362 -13.52 -13.39 11.97
N LEU A 363 -14.72 -12.80 11.93
CA LEU A 363 -14.88 -11.35 11.86
C LEU A 363 -14.55 -10.63 13.18
N GLN A 364 -14.67 -11.30 14.32
CA GLN A 364 -14.40 -10.69 15.63
C GLN A 364 -12.89 -10.40 15.78
N PHE A 365 -12.03 -11.28 15.27
CA PHE A 365 -10.59 -11.04 15.16
C PHE A 365 -10.26 -9.65 14.60
N TYR A 366 -10.90 -9.22 13.52
CA TYR A 366 -10.65 -7.92 12.89
C TYR A 366 -11.13 -6.73 13.76
N LYS A 367 -12.19 -6.93 14.56
CA LYS A 367 -12.71 -5.91 15.48
C LYS A 367 -11.84 -5.73 16.72
N ASP A 368 -11.09 -6.76 17.09
CA ASP A 368 -10.27 -6.78 18.31
C ASP A 368 -8.80 -6.41 18.06
N ILE A 369 -8.43 -6.11 16.80
CA ILE A 369 -7.09 -5.63 16.47
C ILE A 369 -6.79 -4.35 17.27
N PRO A 370 -5.66 -4.30 18.02
CA PRO A 370 -5.29 -3.12 18.78
C PRO A 370 -5.12 -1.88 17.90
N ILE A 371 -5.52 -0.72 18.43
CA ILE A 371 -5.26 0.58 17.83
C ILE A 371 -3.96 1.14 18.41
N THR A 372 -2.98 1.42 17.56
CA THR A 372 -1.70 2.00 17.96
C THR A 372 -1.04 2.73 16.78
N PRO A 373 -0.25 3.78 17.02
CA PRO A 373 0.53 4.42 15.96
C PRO A 373 1.45 3.41 15.28
N MET A 374 1.39 3.37 13.95
CA MET A 374 2.13 2.43 13.10
C MET A 374 2.61 3.11 11.82
N PRO A 375 3.82 2.82 11.30
CA PRO A 375 4.40 3.55 10.16
C PRO A 375 3.51 3.67 8.91
N TYR A 376 2.70 2.64 8.63
CA TYR A 376 1.77 2.67 7.49
C TYR A 376 0.62 3.66 7.66
N GLY A 377 0.28 4.04 8.90
CA GLY A 377 -0.66 5.11 9.19
C GLY A 377 -0.16 6.45 8.65
N GLN A 378 1.09 6.82 8.99
CA GLN A 378 1.76 7.99 8.44
C GLN A 378 1.93 7.87 6.93
N ALA A 379 2.38 6.70 6.46
CA ALA A 379 2.61 6.47 5.04
C ALA A 379 1.35 6.70 4.19
N LEU A 380 0.21 6.11 4.59
CA LEU A 380 -1.04 6.24 3.87
C LEU A 380 -1.64 7.65 4.00
N ALA A 381 -1.51 8.30 5.16
CA ALA A 381 -1.89 9.70 5.32
C ALA A 381 -1.08 10.62 4.39
N MET A 382 0.23 10.39 4.26
CA MET A 382 1.07 11.10 3.29
C MET A 382 0.62 10.83 1.87
N HIS A 383 0.33 9.58 1.49
CA HIS A 383 -0.22 9.24 0.16
C HIS A 383 -1.48 10.04 -0.17
N ALA A 384 -2.41 10.15 0.77
CA ALA A 384 -3.65 10.89 0.56
C ALA A 384 -3.38 12.39 0.31
N LEU A 385 -2.50 13.02 1.09
CA LEU A 385 -2.12 14.42 0.93
C LEU A 385 -1.34 14.65 -0.39
N VAL A 386 -0.43 13.76 -0.72
CA VAL A 386 0.39 13.81 -1.95
C VAL A 386 -0.48 13.72 -3.19
N GLU A 387 -1.42 12.77 -3.24
CA GLU A 387 -2.32 12.66 -4.41
C GLU A 387 -3.33 13.80 -4.46
N TRP A 388 -3.74 14.37 -3.33
CA TRP A 388 -4.52 15.60 -3.30
C TRP A 388 -3.74 16.80 -3.87
N GLU A 389 -2.46 16.98 -3.50
CA GLU A 389 -1.60 18.04 -4.05
C GLU A 389 -1.38 17.85 -5.56
N ARG A 390 -1.07 16.62 -6.00
CA ARG A 390 -0.93 16.29 -7.42
C ARG A 390 -2.19 16.61 -8.21
N LEU A 391 -3.37 16.44 -7.62
CA LEU A 391 -4.63 16.79 -8.26
C LEU A 391 -4.83 18.30 -8.41
N GLN A 392 -4.33 19.13 -7.47
CA GLN A 392 -4.44 20.60 -7.60
C GLN A 392 -3.58 21.16 -8.74
N GLY A 393 -2.48 20.48 -9.08
CA GLY A 393 -1.59 20.90 -10.18
C GLY A 393 -2.10 20.58 -11.60
N VAL A 394 -3.28 19.98 -11.73
CA VAL A 394 -3.87 19.53 -13.01
C VAL A 394 -4.96 20.48 -13.53
N GLU A 395 -5.16 21.64 -12.88
CA GLU A 395 -6.12 22.67 -13.31
C GLU A 395 -5.74 23.41 -14.60
#